data_AF-A0A972F7V2-F1
#
_entry.id   AF-A0A972F7V2-F1
#
_cell.length_a   1.000
_cell.length_b   1.000
_cell.length_c   1.000
_cell.angle_alpha   90.00
_cell.angle_beta   90.00
_cell.angle_gamma   90.00
#
_symmetry.space_group_name_H-M   'P 1'
#
loop_
_entity.id
_entity.type
_entity.pdbx_description
1 polymer ?
#
loop_
_entity_poly.entity_id
_entity_poly.type
_entity_poly.pdbx_seq_one_letter_code
_entity_poly.pdbx_strand_id
1 'polypeptide(L)' 'VPLAEIADHGHVLTPGRYVGAEAVEDDDEAFVDKMQRLTEQLGEQMAKGAELDAVIRKKLGGLGYEF' A
#
# COMPACT_ATOMS: atom_id res chain seq x y z
N VAL A 1 -3.16 -5.93 27.58
CA VAL A 1 -4.31 -5.64 28.46
C VAL A 1 -4.11 -6.33 29.80
N PRO A 2 -4.02 -5.58 30.92
CA PRO A 2 -3.94 -6.13 32.28
C PRO A 2 -5.25 -6.80 32.73
N LEU A 3 -5.19 -7.82 33.60
CA LEU A 3 -6.38 -8.54 34.09
C LEU A 3 -7.37 -7.66 34.86
N ALA A 4 -6.89 -6.58 35.50
CA ALA A 4 -7.74 -5.62 36.20
C ALA A 4 -8.71 -4.89 35.24
N GLU A 5 -8.23 -4.52 34.06
CA GLU A 5 -9.02 -3.83 33.03
C GLU A 5 -10.15 -4.73 32.47
N ILE A 6 -9.88 -6.03 32.36
CA ILE A 6 -10.87 -7.03 31.94
C ILE A 6 -11.95 -7.22 33.03
N ALA A 7 -11.56 -7.17 34.30
CA ALA A 7 -12.48 -7.30 35.44
C ALA A 7 -13.42 -6.08 35.55
N ASP A 8 -12.90 -4.86 35.34
CA ASP A 8 -13.70 -3.62 35.35
C ASP A 8 -14.77 -3.59 34.25
N HIS A 9 -14.52 -4.30 33.15
CA HIS A 9 -15.47 -4.48 32.05
C HIS A 9 -16.34 -5.74 32.18
N GLY A 10 -16.41 -6.34 33.38
CA GLY A 10 -17.30 -7.47 33.68
C GLY A 10 -16.91 -8.76 32.96
N HIS A 11 -15.63 -8.94 32.65
CA HIS A 11 -15.09 -10.09 31.90
C HIS A 11 -15.64 -10.25 30.49
N VAL A 12 -16.25 -9.20 29.92
CA VAL A 12 -16.67 -9.19 28.52
C VAL A 12 -15.40 -9.13 27.67
N LEU A 13 -15.11 -10.16 26.88
CA LEU A 13 -13.88 -10.32 26.08
C LEU A 13 -14.05 -9.98 24.59
N THR A 14 -14.92 -9.02 24.24
CA THR A 14 -15.11 -8.66 22.83
C THR A 14 -13.81 -8.15 22.22
N PRO A 15 -13.27 -8.78 21.15
CA PRO A 15 -11.93 -8.48 20.66
C PRO A 15 -11.68 -7.00 20.39
N GLY A 16 -12.65 -6.28 19.83
CA GLY A 16 -12.53 -4.84 19.56
C GLY A 16 -12.35 -3.93 20.78
N ARG A 17 -12.53 -4.45 22.01
CA ARG A 17 -12.28 -3.70 23.25
C ARG A 17 -10.85 -3.85 23.77
N TYR A 18 -10.14 -4.89 23.36
CA TYR A 18 -8.82 -5.26 23.91
C TYR A 18 -7.74 -5.42 22.86
N VAL A 19 -8.14 -5.56 21.60
CA VAL A 19 -7.27 -5.53 20.44
C VAL A 19 -7.24 -4.07 19.98
N GLY A 20 -6.26 -3.32 20.48
CA GLY A 20 -5.90 -2.05 19.85
C GLY A 20 -5.44 -2.32 18.42
N ALA A 21 -5.82 -1.46 17.47
CA ALA A 21 -5.11 -1.40 16.21
C ALA A 21 -3.63 -1.15 16.54
N GLU A 22 -2.72 -1.83 15.83
CA GLU A 22 -1.30 -1.50 15.89
C GLU A 22 -1.16 0.01 15.71
N ALA A 23 -0.30 0.66 16.50
CA ALA A 23 -0.06 2.08 16.33
C ALA A 23 0.34 2.27 14.86
N VAL A 24 -0.54 2.92 14.10
CA VAL A 24 -0.18 3.39 12.77
C VAL A 24 1.01 4.30 13.04
N GLU A 25 2.19 3.99 12.52
CA GLU A 25 3.25 5.00 12.47
C GLU A 25 2.59 6.22 11.84
N ASP A 26 2.44 7.29 12.63
CA ASP A 26 1.92 8.55 12.11
C ASP A 26 2.89 8.91 10.99
N ASP A 27 2.39 8.81 9.76
CA ASP A 27 3.11 9.32 8.63
C ASP A 27 3.12 10.83 8.82
N ASP A 28 4.26 11.35 9.28
CA ASP A 28 4.47 12.79 9.52
C ASP A 28 4.28 13.62 8.22
N GLU A 29 4.17 12.95 7.06
CA GLU A 29 3.81 13.54 5.77
C GLU A 29 2.32 13.88 5.73
N ALA A 30 1.99 15.16 5.46
CA ALA A 30 0.61 15.56 5.23
C ALA A 30 0.02 14.71 4.08
N PHE A 31 -1.22 14.23 4.23
CA PHE A 31 -1.88 13.35 3.26
C PHE A 31 -1.78 13.88 1.81
N VAL A 32 -1.88 15.20 1.63
CA VAL A 32 -1.78 15.86 0.32
C VAL A 32 -0.38 15.68 -0.29
N ASP A 33 0.66 15.91 0.50
CA ASP A 33 2.06 15.79 0.06
C ASP A 33 2.38 14.33 -0.29
N LYS A 34 1.93 13.39 0.55
CA LYS A 34 2.05 11.94 0.31
C LYS A 34 1.38 11.52 -1.00
N MET A 35 0.14 11.94 -1.20
CA MET A 35 -0.61 11.59 -2.41
C MET A 35 0.00 12.21 -3.66
N GLN A 36 0.53 13.43 -3.57
CA GLN A 36 1.24 14.05 -4.68
C GLN A 36 2.48 13.23 -5.05
N ARG A 37 3.35 12.94 -4.07
CA ARG A 37 4.57 12.15 -4.27
C ARG A 37 4.28 10.77 -4.85
N LEU A 38 3.29 10.05 -4.30
CA LEU A 38 2.92 8.72 -4.79
C LEU A 38 2.36 8.77 -6.21
N THR A 39 1.60 9.82 -6.55
CA THR A 39 1.04 10.00 -7.90
C THR A 39 2.13 10.30 -8.91
N GLU A 40 3.10 11.14 -8.56
CA GLU A 40 4.28 11.42 -9.39
C GLU A 40 5.10 10.14 -9.63
N GLN A 41 5.42 9.40 -8.56
CA GLN A 41 6.13 8.12 -8.67
C GLN A 41 5.37 7.09 -9.52
N LEU A 42 4.04 7.01 -9.37
CA LEU A 42 3.22 6.12 -10.19
C LEU A 42 3.28 6.53 -11.68
N GLY A 43 3.23 7.83 -11.97
CA GLY A 43 3.36 8.35 -13.33
C GLY A 43 4.69 7.96 -13.99
N GLU A 44 5.80 8.08 -13.27
CA GLU A 44 7.11 7.65 -13.76
C GLU A 44 7.16 6.14 -14.05
N GLN A 45 6.62 5.33 -13.15
CA GLN A 45 6.56 3.88 -13.31
C GLN A 45 5.71 3.47 -14.51
N MET A 46 4.58 4.14 -14.73
CA MET A 46 3.72 3.91 -15.90
C MET A 46 4.43 4.28 -17.21
N ALA A 47 5.13 5.41 -17.25
CA ALA A 47 5.91 5.82 -18.42
C ALA A 47 7.01 4.80 -18.74
N LYS A 48 7.74 4.33 -17.72
CA LYS A 48 8.76 3.29 -17.86
C LYS A 48 8.15 1.96 -18.32
N GLY A 49 6.98 1.59 -17.80
CA GLY A 49 6.23 0.41 -18.24
C GLY A 49 5.90 0.46 -19.74
N ALA A 50 5.37 1.60 -20.21
CA ALA A 50 5.05 1.79 -21.62
C ALA A 50 6.29 1.72 -22.53
N GLU A 51 7.42 2.27 -22.10
CA GLU A 51 8.69 2.15 -22.83
C GLU A 51 9.13 0.69 -22.94
N LEU A 52 9.11 -0.04 -21.82
CA LEU A 52 9.49 -1.45 -21.78
C LEU A 52 8.56 -2.31 -22.65
N ASP A 53 7.26 -2.06 -22.62
CA ASP A 53 6.28 -2.74 -23.47
C ASP A 53 6.58 -2.52 -24.95
N ALA A 54 6.91 -1.29 -25.35
CA ALA A 54 7.30 -0.98 -26.72
C ALA A 54 8.58 -1.73 -27.13
N VAL A 55 9.56 -1.83 -26.22
CA VAL A 55 10.79 -2.61 -26.45
C VAL A 55 10.46 -4.09 -26.61
N ILE A 56 9.63 -4.65 -25.74
CA ILE A 56 9.22 -6.07 -25.78
C ILE A 56 8.54 -6.36 -27.11
N ARG A 57 7.57 -5.55 -27.53
CA ARG A 57 6.89 -5.71 -28.83
C ARG A 57 7.86 -5.65 -30.00
N LYS A 58 8.78 -4.68 -30.00
CA LYS A 58 9.80 -4.58 -31.05
C LYS A 58 10.69 -5.82 -31.11
N LYS A 59 11.10 -6.35 -29.95
CA LYS A 59 11.94 -7.55 -29.87
C LYS A 59 11.19 -8.79 -30.34
N LEU A 60 9.94 -8.95 -29.93
CA LEU A 60 9.08 -10.07 -30.33
C LEU A 60 8.73 -10.01 -31.83
N GLY A 61 8.45 -8.83 -32.37
CA GLY A 61 8.29 -8.63 -33.81
C GLY A 61 9.55 -9.01 -34.60
N GLY A 62 10.74 -8.68 -34.08
CA GLY A 62 12.01 -9.13 -34.67
C GLY A 62 12.23 -10.65 -34.63
N LEU A 63 11.50 -11.38 -33.77
CA LEU A 63 11.49 -12.84 -33.70
C LEU A 63 10.32 -13.47 -34.48
N GLY A 64 9.47 -12.66 -35.12
CA GLY A 64 8.30 -13.13 -35.87
C GLY A 64 7.01 -13.29 -35.06
N TYR A 65 6.95 -12.77 -33.83
CA TYR A 65 5.77 -12.78 -32.95
C TYR A 65 5.19 -11.35 -32.79
N GLU A 66 4.46 -10.86 -33.78
CA GLU A 66 3.91 -9.49 -33.80
C GLU A 66 2.50 -9.43 -33.20
N PHE A 67 2.24 -8.44 -32.33
CA PHE A 67 0.93 -8.15 -31.71
C PHE A 67 0.80 -6.68 -31.28
#